data_AF-A0A8H4TFV6-F1
#
_entry.id   AF-A0A8H4TFV6-F1
#
_cell.length_a   1.000
_cell.length_b   1.000
_cell.length_c   1.000
_cell.angle_alpha   90.00
_cell.angle_beta   90.00
_cell.angle_gamma   90.00
#
_symmetry.space_group_name_H-M   'P 1'
#
loop_
_entity.id
_entity.type
_entity.pdbx_description
1 polymer ?
#
loop_
_entity_poly.entity_id
_entity_poly.type
_entity_poly.pdbx_seq_one_letter_code
_entity_poly.pdbx_strand_id
1 'polypeptide(L)'
;MAIGGTAKRRWLADYARLAIDYEENKHSIAFTSLQDDVFLLDCELHLQIDQTLPRLKAGLATEERRALLACAARQTQDIAFSLYSDLLSHFSGVVLLFVSDFGGISQVINFLCSWLGRAMPRGFPTLTRIVLLHDTRPPPDGETAIQQFAHDPSIVFDAISASRLQYTVPGRIQESLNSFLKCAGDALESDSILSSALVMDAYPPGMHTFSPDAVFDRLYKGVVVQCESALGLYGLVESIKYRFVAIATHNLRLDLDAAQAHREVVRKCRFDGRAKGSCNFCIVQPPTHTLGCQHRLCSSCIVALGSETSRWYYQLESCPLCEEQQQPVFPIKPPTAADRVLVLGGEDAEGTWQFLKDLERTVGLRLIDLRIFFAFAIFLEGWSLYDCKYHLARMRPRKIRRGTAIFGDKLAWKFQEIQRSNDTTIVIDTGKDAMSNRHASVVGARSTDIFVQHYGGTYNSSLLATISSQLLANLFYIELGTMPDASRSFQYCPVMLRCRIPPGQSLVDLLNRLHRENTLLYYQGFGVSETREELCTEAVLWEGDRHRPFLRTIMLPILSVETEARIQIDGLDGQKHCISNCPYKLEQLIQDQEMDHVFGRRDRKCATEAWVTAAQAEQELKETLNNI
;
A
#
# COMPACT_ATOMS: atom_id res chain seq x y z
N MET A 1 -29.14 -8.38 -11.75
CA MET A 1 -29.31 -9.82 -11.42
C MET A 1 -28.04 -10.34 -10.78
N ALA A 2 -28.15 -11.06 -9.67
CA ALA A 2 -27.03 -11.69 -8.97
C ALA A 2 -27.23 -13.21 -8.94
N ILE A 3 -26.28 -13.97 -9.48
CA ILE A 3 -26.33 -15.44 -9.58
C ILE A 3 -25.18 -16.01 -8.76
N GLY A 4 -25.53 -16.80 -7.75
CA GLY A 4 -24.59 -17.42 -6.83
C GLY A 4 -25.31 -18.09 -5.66
N GLY A 5 -24.58 -18.39 -4.61
CA GLY A 5 -24.97 -19.12 -3.42
C GLY A 5 -24.39 -18.48 -2.18
N THR A 6 -23.53 -19.20 -1.46
CA THR A 6 -23.00 -18.78 -0.17
C THR A 6 -22.19 -17.48 -0.25
N ALA A 7 -21.32 -17.31 -1.27
CA ALA A 7 -20.53 -16.10 -1.43
C ALA A 7 -21.41 -14.90 -1.78
N LYS A 8 -22.36 -15.08 -2.69
CA LYS A 8 -23.38 -14.07 -3.02
C LYS A 8 -24.24 -13.68 -1.81
N ARG A 9 -24.73 -14.64 -1.02
CA ARG A 9 -25.54 -14.36 0.19
C ARG A 9 -24.78 -13.48 1.17
N ARG A 10 -23.50 -13.80 1.41
CA ARG A 10 -22.61 -12.99 2.25
C ARG A 10 -22.47 -11.58 1.68
N TRP A 11 -22.18 -11.47 0.37
CA TRP A 11 -22.05 -10.18 -0.30
C TRP A 11 -23.33 -9.33 -0.21
N LEU A 12 -24.51 -9.92 -0.39
CA LEU A 12 -25.80 -9.21 -0.29
C LEU A 12 -26.10 -8.77 1.16
N ALA A 13 -25.76 -9.59 2.15
CA ALA A 13 -25.94 -9.25 3.56
C ALA A 13 -25.03 -8.08 3.98
N ASP A 14 -23.75 -8.12 3.59
CA ASP A 14 -22.76 -7.12 3.97
C ASP A 14 -22.96 -5.79 3.21
N TYR A 15 -23.25 -5.84 1.91
CA TYR A 15 -23.28 -4.65 1.04
C TYR A 15 -24.66 -3.99 0.92
N ALA A 16 -25.72 -4.78 0.75
CA ALA A 16 -27.04 -4.22 0.46
C ALA A 16 -27.86 -3.92 1.73
N ARG A 17 -27.35 -4.32 2.93
CA ARG A 17 -28.08 -4.32 4.21
C ARG A 17 -29.49 -4.94 4.09
N LEU A 18 -29.68 -5.79 3.10
CA LEU A 18 -30.95 -6.46 2.89
C LEU A 18 -31.01 -7.59 3.90
N ALA A 19 -31.95 -7.48 4.84
CA ALA A 19 -32.41 -8.63 5.60
C ALA A 19 -33.21 -9.54 4.65
N ILE A 20 -32.53 -10.22 3.73
CA ILE A 20 -33.15 -11.30 2.96
C ILE A 20 -33.18 -12.50 3.90
N ASP A 21 -34.39 -12.89 4.32
CA ASP A 21 -34.60 -14.09 5.12
C ASP A 21 -34.37 -15.31 4.23
N TYR A 22 -33.11 -15.75 4.16
CA TYR A 22 -32.74 -17.00 3.53
C TYR A 22 -33.19 -18.14 4.43
N GLU A 23 -34.48 -18.48 4.42
CA GLU A 23 -34.97 -19.71 5.07
C GLU A 23 -34.06 -20.88 4.63
N GLU A 24 -33.57 -21.66 5.61
CA GLU A 24 -32.71 -22.81 5.34
C GLU A 24 -33.39 -23.76 4.33
N ASN A 25 -32.77 -23.90 3.16
CA ASN A 25 -33.06 -24.87 2.08
C ASN A 25 -34.15 -24.55 1.04
N LYS A 26 -34.32 -23.29 0.60
CA LYS A 26 -35.12 -22.99 -0.62
C LYS A 26 -34.34 -22.20 -1.66
N HIS A 27 -33.49 -22.89 -2.42
CA HIS A 27 -32.88 -22.37 -3.66
C HIS A 27 -33.99 -21.78 -4.56
N SER A 28 -34.00 -20.47 -4.75
CA SER A 28 -35.11 -19.74 -5.36
C SER A 28 -34.62 -18.57 -6.21
N ILE A 29 -35.57 -17.85 -6.82
CA ILE A 29 -35.35 -16.51 -7.34
C ILE A 29 -36.19 -15.56 -6.52
N ALA A 30 -35.55 -14.53 -5.97
CA ALA A 30 -36.22 -13.44 -5.30
C ALA A 30 -36.10 -12.17 -6.14
N PHE A 31 -37.15 -11.34 -6.09
CA PHE A 31 -37.19 -10.02 -6.72
C PHE A 31 -37.45 -8.99 -5.62
N THR A 32 -36.51 -8.06 -5.45
CA THR A 32 -36.54 -7.06 -4.38
C THR A 32 -36.21 -5.68 -4.93
N SER A 33 -36.92 -4.66 -4.49
CA SER A 33 -36.58 -3.26 -4.79
C SER A 33 -35.50 -2.78 -3.81
N LEU A 34 -34.41 -2.21 -4.33
CA LEU A 34 -33.31 -1.66 -3.52
C LEU A 34 -33.48 -0.16 -3.24
N GLN A 35 -33.87 0.60 -4.28
CA GLN A 35 -34.13 2.05 -4.28
C GLN A 35 -35.20 2.35 -5.36
N ASP A 36 -35.60 3.62 -5.52
CA ASP A 36 -36.78 4.04 -6.32
C ASP A 36 -36.74 3.67 -7.82
N ASP A 37 -35.63 3.15 -8.36
CA ASP A 37 -35.54 2.65 -9.74
C ASP A 37 -34.59 1.43 -9.91
N VAL A 38 -34.16 0.81 -8.79
CA VAL A 38 -33.18 -0.29 -8.83
C VAL A 38 -33.81 -1.58 -8.29
N PHE A 39 -33.88 -2.60 -9.16
CA PHE A 39 -34.40 -3.91 -8.82
C PHE A 39 -33.29 -4.96 -8.75
N LEU A 40 -33.31 -5.76 -7.69
CA LEU A 40 -32.45 -6.92 -7.49
C LEU A 40 -33.21 -8.20 -7.82
N LEU A 41 -32.69 -8.94 -8.81
CA LEU A 41 -33.01 -10.35 -9.05
C LEU A 41 -31.95 -11.21 -8.37
N ASP A 42 -32.28 -11.83 -7.25
CA ASP A 42 -31.40 -12.71 -6.48
C ASP A 42 -31.66 -14.18 -6.88
N CYS A 43 -30.66 -14.87 -7.46
CA CYS A 43 -30.85 -16.12 -8.19
C CYS A 43 -29.99 -17.28 -7.64
N GLU A 44 -30.64 -18.36 -7.17
CA GLU A 44 -30.00 -19.56 -6.57
C GLU A 44 -30.43 -20.91 -7.14
N LEU A 45 -31.34 -20.93 -8.12
CA LEU A 45 -31.90 -22.16 -8.69
C LEU A 45 -30.85 -23.16 -9.21
N HIS A 46 -29.64 -22.71 -9.56
CA HIS A 46 -28.59 -23.59 -10.08
C HIS A 46 -27.96 -24.48 -8.99
N LEU A 47 -28.24 -24.20 -7.72
CA LEU A 47 -27.77 -24.97 -6.57
C LEU A 47 -28.74 -26.09 -6.15
N GLN A 48 -29.88 -26.25 -6.85
CA GLN A 48 -30.83 -27.30 -6.56
C GLN A 48 -30.25 -28.69 -6.89
N ILE A 49 -30.09 -29.51 -5.86
CA ILE A 49 -29.55 -30.88 -5.98
C ILE A 49 -30.65 -31.89 -6.43
N ASP A 50 -31.93 -31.57 -6.18
CA ASP A 50 -33.05 -32.48 -6.45
C ASP A 50 -33.59 -32.41 -7.90
N GLN A 51 -33.96 -33.56 -8.46
CA GLN A 51 -34.64 -33.71 -9.77
C GLN A 51 -36.10 -33.21 -9.76
N THR A 52 -36.51 -32.42 -8.76
CA THR A 52 -37.88 -31.91 -8.67
C THR A 52 -37.95 -30.48 -9.19
N LEU A 53 -38.95 -30.19 -10.03
CA LEU A 53 -39.16 -28.90 -10.68
C LEU A 53 -39.12 -27.72 -9.67
N PRO A 54 -38.51 -26.58 -10.02
CA PRO A 54 -38.50 -25.39 -9.17
C PRO A 54 -39.92 -24.99 -8.74
N ARG A 55 -40.16 -24.88 -7.43
CA ARG A 55 -41.45 -24.40 -6.90
C ARG A 55 -41.42 -22.87 -6.80
N LEU A 56 -42.02 -22.19 -7.76
CA LEU A 56 -42.37 -20.77 -7.63
C LEU A 56 -43.49 -20.62 -6.58
N LYS A 57 -43.18 -20.02 -5.42
CA LYS A 57 -44.21 -19.56 -4.47
C LYS A 57 -44.55 -18.10 -4.81
N ALA A 58 -45.70 -17.88 -5.43
CA ALA A 58 -46.26 -16.53 -5.59
C ALA A 58 -46.88 -16.04 -4.26
N GLY A 59 -46.58 -14.80 -3.88
CA GLY A 59 -47.36 -14.04 -2.90
C GLY A 59 -48.52 -13.32 -3.59
N LEU A 60 -49.70 -13.34 -2.97
CA LEU A 60 -50.98 -12.90 -3.52
C LEU A 60 -51.00 -11.44 -4.03
N ALA A 61 -51.27 -11.25 -5.33
CA ALA A 61 -52.16 -10.20 -5.83
C ALA A 61 -52.74 -10.61 -7.19
N THR A 62 -54.02 -10.30 -7.37
CA THR A 62 -55.00 -10.74 -8.37
C THR A 62 -54.59 -10.63 -9.85
N GLU A 63 -55.07 -11.61 -10.63
CA GLU A 63 -54.98 -11.79 -12.10
C GLU A 63 -53.77 -12.58 -12.65
N GLU A 64 -53.75 -13.89 -12.37
CA GLU A 64 -52.78 -14.83 -12.96
C GLU A 64 -53.09 -15.19 -14.42
N ARG A 65 -52.20 -14.81 -15.35
CA ARG A 65 -51.97 -15.57 -16.60
C ARG A 65 -50.81 -16.55 -16.36
N ARG A 66 -51.11 -17.85 -16.28
CA ARG A 66 -50.10 -18.91 -16.18
C ARG A 66 -49.55 -19.25 -17.57
N ALA A 67 -48.23 -19.31 -17.71
CA ALA A 67 -47.57 -19.95 -18.84
C ALA A 67 -46.82 -21.19 -18.34
N LEU A 68 -47.27 -22.39 -18.76
CA LEU A 68 -46.56 -23.64 -18.55
C LEU A 68 -45.33 -23.67 -19.47
N LEU A 69 -44.12 -23.53 -18.91
CA LEU A 69 -42.89 -23.85 -19.64
C LEU A 69 -42.74 -25.38 -19.69
N ALA A 70 -43.19 -25.98 -20.78
CA ALA A 70 -42.87 -27.35 -21.12
C ALA A 70 -41.47 -27.39 -21.76
N CYS A 71 -40.44 -27.76 -21.01
CA CYS A 71 -39.13 -28.04 -21.59
C CYS A 71 -38.60 -29.38 -21.06
N ALA A 72 -38.28 -30.29 -21.98
CA ALA A 72 -37.68 -31.59 -21.72
C ALA A 72 -36.18 -31.42 -21.41
N ALA A 73 -35.83 -30.79 -20.30
CA ALA A 73 -34.45 -30.75 -19.82
C ALA A 73 -34.21 -31.95 -18.87
N ARG A 74 -33.09 -32.66 -19.04
CA ARG A 74 -32.78 -33.88 -18.28
C ARG A 74 -32.21 -33.61 -16.88
N GLN A 75 -31.92 -32.35 -16.53
CA GLN A 75 -31.37 -31.93 -15.23
C GLN A 75 -31.89 -30.54 -14.81
N THR A 76 -32.15 -30.34 -13.50
CA THR A 76 -32.70 -29.10 -12.90
C THR A 76 -31.83 -27.86 -13.16
N GLN A 77 -30.50 -28.05 -13.27
CA GLN A 77 -29.53 -26.99 -13.53
C GLN A 77 -29.70 -26.35 -14.92
N ASP A 78 -30.04 -27.14 -15.96
CA ASP A 78 -30.26 -26.63 -17.31
C ASP A 78 -31.50 -25.73 -17.38
N ILE A 79 -32.51 -26.02 -16.56
CA ILE A 79 -33.73 -25.20 -16.44
C ILE A 79 -33.38 -23.87 -15.79
N ALA A 80 -32.58 -23.88 -14.70
CA ALA A 80 -32.11 -22.67 -14.04
C ALA A 80 -31.32 -21.78 -15.00
N PHE A 81 -30.38 -22.36 -15.75
CA PHE A 81 -29.56 -21.65 -16.72
C PHE A 81 -30.39 -21.11 -17.89
N SER A 82 -31.36 -21.88 -18.38
CA SER A 82 -32.32 -21.38 -19.37
C SER A 82 -33.09 -20.20 -18.82
N LEU A 83 -33.58 -20.26 -17.59
CA LEU A 83 -34.36 -19.18 -17.02
C LEU A 83 -33.52 -17.90 -16.78
N TYR A 84 -32.25 -18.03 -16.38
CA TYR A 84 -31.35 -16.88 -16.26
C TYR A 84 -31.04 -16.23 -17.61
N SER A 85 -30.70 -17.05 -18.61
CA SER A 85 -30.23 -16.58 -19.91
C SER A 85 -31.35 -16.20 -20.89
N ASP A 86 -32.46 -16.93 -20.88
CA ASP A 86 -33.59 -16.78 -21.82
C ASP A 86 -34.68 -15.85 -21.29
N LEU A 87 -34.74 -15.56 -19.99
CA LEU A 87 -35.79 -14.72 -19.39
C LEU A 87 -35.22 -13.56 -18.59
N LEU A 88 -34.50 -13.83 -17.50
CA LEU A 88 -34.13 -12.79 -16.53
C LEU A 88 -33.06 -11.81 -17.05
N SER A 89 -32.18 -12.28 -17.93
CA SER A 89 -31.18 -11.45 -18.63
C SER A 89 -31.80 -10.26 -19.35
N HIS A 90 -32.97 -10.42 -19.96
CA HIS A 90 -33.68 -9.38 -20.71
C HIS A 90 -34.12 -8.20 -19.84
N PHE A 91 -34.28 -8.44 -18.53
CA PHE A 91 -34.66 -7.43 -17.55
C PHE A 91 -33.45 -6.95 -16.73
N SER A 92 -32.23 -7.40 -17.09
CA SER A 92 -31.02 -7.15 -16.31
C SER A 92 -30.04 -6.28 -17.08
N GLY A 93 -29.77 -5.07 -16.59
CA GLY A 93 -28.67 -4.23 -17.08
C GLY A 93 -27.29 -4.78 -16.67
N VAL A 94 -27.19 -5.38 -15.48
CA VAL A 94 -25.97 -5.98 -14.93
C VAL A 94 -26.27 -7.38 -14.38
N VAL A 95 -25.37 -8.32 -14.66
CA VAL A 95 -25.39 -9.69 -14.16
C VAL A 95 -24.10 -9.94 -13.38
N LEU A 96 -24.24 -10.23 -12.09
CA LEU A 96 -23.15 -10.60 -11.19
C LEU A 96 -23.08 -12.13 -11.10
N LEU A 97 -21.93 -12.73 -11.41
CA LEU A 97 -21.69 -14.17 -11.30
C LEU A 97 -20.61 -14.43 -10.24
N PHE A 98 -20.97 -15.17 -9.19
CA PHE A 98 -20.05 -15.48 -8.09
C PHE A 98 -19.29 -16.76 -8.40
N VAL A 99 -18.01 -16.65 -8.75
CA VAL A 99 -17.20 -17.74 -9.33
C VAL A 99 -17.07 -18.94 -8.40
N SER A 100 -16.90 -18.69 -7.11
CA SER A 100 -16.83 -19.71 -6.06
C SER A 100 -18.13 -20.52 -5.94
N ASP A 101 -19.26 -19.83 -6.05
CA ASP A 101 -20.59 -20.45 -5.96
C ASP A 101 -20.90 -21.36 -7.15
N PHE A 102 -20.18 -21.20 -8.26
CA PHE A 102 -20.27 -22.10 -9.43
C PHE A 102 -19.32 -23.30 -9.34
N GLY A 103 -18.49 -23.41 -8.30
CA GLY A 103 -17.46 -24.45 -8.21
C GLY A 103 -16.19 -24.14 -9.00
N GLY A 104 -15.95 -22.86 -9.32
CA GLY A 104 -14.75 -22.38 -10.00
C GLY A 104 -15.00 -21.81 -11.39
N ILE A 105 -13.96 -21.17 -11.96
CA ILE A 105 -14.05 -20.42 -13.21
C ILE A 105 -14.45 -21.30 -14.40
N SER A 106 -14.03 -22.57 -14.45
CA SER A 106 -14.37 -23.50 -15.53
C SER A 106 -15.89 -23.70 -15.65
N GLN A 107 -16.59 -23.75 -14.51
CA GLN A 107 -18.05 -23.91 -14.52
C GLN A 107 -18.78 -22.63 -14.89
N VAL A 108 -18.24 -21.48 -14.51
CA VAL A 108 -18.72 -20.17 -15.00
C VAL A 108 -18.55 -20.06 -16.51
N ILE A 109 -17.41 -20.48 -17.05
CA ILE A 109 -17.14 -20.48 -18.49
C ILE A 109 -18.15 -21.40 -19.21
N ASN A 110 -18.38 -22.62 -18.71
CA ASN A 110 -19.40 -23.52 -19.28
C ASN A 110 -20.78 -22.87 -19.30
N PHE A 111 -21.15 -22.18 -18.22
CA PHE A 111 -22.39 -21.42 -18.14
C PHE A 111 -22.45 -20.27 -19.16
N LEU A 112 -21.39 -19.48 -19.28
CA LEU A 112 -21.29 -18.38 -20.25
C LEU A 112 -21.30 -18.87 -21.69
N CYS A 113 -20.61 -19.96 -22.02
CA CYS A 113 -20.66 -20.58 -23.35
C CYS A 113 -22.07 -21.07 -23.69
N SER A 114 -22.76 -21.72 -22.73
CA SER A 114 -24.17 -22.12 -22.88
C SER A 114 -25.09 -20.90 -23.08
N TRP A 115 -24.86 -19.83 -22.34
CA TRP A 115 -25.57 -18.57 -22.49
C TRP A 115 -25.33 -17.97 -23.89
N LEU A 116 -24.07 -17.77 -24.28
CA LEU A 116 -23.68 -17.20 -25.58
C LEU A 116 -24.24 -18.01 -26.74
N GLY A 117 -24.19 -19.34 -26.69
CA GLY A 117 -24.74 -20.23 -27.71
C GLY A 117 -26.26 -20.09 -27.89
N ARG A 118 -27.00 -19.81 -26.81
CA ARG A 118 -28.46 -19.53 -26.86
C ARG A 118 -28.76 -18.09 -27.27
N ALA A 119 -27.81 -17.21 -26.98
CA ALA A 119 -27.93 -15.80 -27.16
C ALA A 119 -27.73 -15.36 -28.62
N MET A 120 -26.61 -15.73 -29.22
CA MET A 120 -26.21 -15.29 -30.56
C MET A 120 -27.29 -15.39 -31.65
N PRO A 121 -28.18 -16.42 -31.67
CA PRO A 121 -29.22 -16.53 -32.69
C PRO A 121 -30.38 -15.53 -32.56
N ARG A 122 -30.57 -14.90 -31.39
CA ARG A 122 -31.82 -14.20 -31.04
C ARG A 122 -31.77 -12.67 -31.18
N GLY A 123 -30.60 -12.08 -31.43
CA GLY A 123 -30.43 -10.64 -31.66
C GLY A 123 -30.94 -9.78 -30.50
N PHE A 124 -30.14 -9.61 -29.45
CA PHE A 124 -30.60 -8.90 -28.25
C PHE A 124 -30.69 -7.39 -28.41
N PRO A 125 -31.76 -6.76 -27.89
CA PRO A 125 -31.92 -5.31 -27.91
C PRO A 125 -31.16 -4.58 -26.79
N THR A 126 -30.68 -5.26 -25.74
CA THR A 126 -30.05 -4.65 -24.56
C THR A 126 -28.63 -5.16 -24.32
N LEU A 127 -27.68 -4.26 -24.08
CA LEU A 127 -26.30 -4.56 -23.66
C LEU A 127 -26.28 -4.99 -22.19
N THR A 128 -26.54 -6.25 -21.91
CA THR A 128 -26.37 -6.83 -20.57
C THR A 128 -24.87 -6.95 -20.25
N ARG A 129 -24.40 -6.28 -19.20
CA ARG A 129 -23.01 -6.40 -18.73
C ARG A 129 -22.87 -7.55 -17.73
N ILE A 130 -21.89 -8.42 -17.92
CA ILE A 130 -21.61 -9.55 -17.01
C ILE A 130 -20.34 -9.24 -16.23
N VAL A 131 -20.41 -9.34 -14.90
CA VAL A 131 -19.29 -9.14 -13.98
C VAL A 131 -19.05 -10.43 -13.22
N LEU A 132 -17.81 -10.92 -13.25
CA LEU A 132 -17.37 -12.11 -12.51
C LEU A 132 -16.80 -11.68 -11.16
N LEU A 133 -17.35 -12.19 -10.07
CA LEU A 133 -16.92 -11.92 -8.71
C LEU A 133 -16.21 -13.15 -8.15
N HIS A 134 -14.92 -13.02 -7.87
CA HIS A 134 -14.10 -14.07 -7.28
C HIS A 134 -14.06 -13.94 -5.74
N ASP A 135 -13.78 -15.03 -5.03
CA ASP A 135 -13.98 -15.17 -3.56
C ASP A 135 -12.96 -14.41 -2.69
N THR A 136 -12.02 -13.72 -3.31
CA THR A 136 -11.26 -12.66 -2.65
C THR A 136 -12.21 -11.48 -2.45
N ARG A 137 -12.22 -10.83 -1.26
CA ARG A 137 -12.91 -9.53 -1.07
C ARG A 137 -12.91 -8.73 -2.37
N PRO A 138 -14.06 -8.21 -2.84
CA PRO A 138 -14.11 -7.53 -4.12
C PRO A 138 -12.97 -6.50 -4.14
N PRO A 139 -12.08 -6.52 -5.14
CA PRO A 139 -11.09 -5.48 -5.23
C PRO A 139 -11.82 -4.12 -5.26
N PRO A 140 -11.24 -3.04 -4.70
CA PRO A 140 -11.94 -1.78 -4.50
C PRO A 140 -12.57 -1.20 -5.77
N ASP A 141 -12.05 -1.58 -6.94
CA ASP A 141 -12.59 -1.27 -8.26
C ASP A 141 -13.95 -1.94 -8.53
N GLY A 142 -14.17 -3.18 -8.08
CA GLY A 142 -15.49 -3.83 -8.12
C GLY A 142 -16.54 -3.13 -7.25
N GLU A 143 -16.15 -2.69 -6.05
CA GLU A 143 -17.02 -1.89 -5.17
C GLU A 143 -17.31 -0.50 -5.74
N THR A 144 -16.27 0.17 -6.27
CA THR A 144 -16.37 1.49 -6.91
C THR A 144 -17.21 1.44 -8.19
N ALA A 145 -17.08 0.37 -8.99
CA ALA A 145 -17.88 0.16 -10.20
C ALA A 145 -19.38 0.03 -9.88
N ILE A 146 -19.71 -0.69 -8.81
CA ILE A 146 -21.09 -0.90 -8.39
C ILE A 146 -21.67 0.39 -7.78
N GLN A 147 -20.90 1.13 -6.97
CA GLN A 147 -21.31 2.43 -6.41
C GLN A 147 -21.49 3.51 -7.50
N GLN A 148 -20.55 3.60 -8.46
CA GLN A 148 -20.65 4.55 -9.57
C GLN A 148 -21.85 4.23 -10.48
N PHE A 149 -22.09 2.96 -10.78
CA PHE A 149 -23.24 2.56 -11.58
C PHE A 149 -24.57 2.78 -10.85
N ALA A 150 -24.63 2.51 -9.54
CA ALA A 150 -25.81 2.79 -8.72
C ALA A 150 -26.13 4.29 -8.68
N HIS A 151 -25.12 5.15 -8.79
CA HIS A 151 -25.30 6.59 -8.79
C HIS A 151 -25.62 7.18 -10.18
N ASP A 152 -25.03 6.63 -11.26
CA ASP A 152 -25.33 6.99 -12.64
C ASP A 152 -24.95 5.85 -13.63
N PRO A 153 -25.93 5.13 -14.19
CA PRO A 153 -25.72 4.03 -15.15
C PRO A 153 -25.06 4.45 -16.48
N SER A 154 -25.06 5.74 -16.79
CA SER A 154 -24.56 6.28 -18.07
C SER A 154 -23.05 6.55 -18.06
N ILE A 155 -22.43 6.61 -16.88
CA ILE A 155 -20.99 6.84 -16.74
C ILE A 155 -20.22 5.55 -17.08
N VAL A 156 -19.25 5.63 -17.99
CA VAL A 156 -18.34 4.54 -18.30
C VAL A 156 -17.40 4.35 -17.11
N PHE A 157 -17.44 3.17 -16.48
CA PHE A 157 -16.54 2.83 -15.39
C PHE A 157 -15.08 2.86 -15.87
N ASP A 158 -14.27 3.66 -15.19
CA ASP A 158 -12.86 3.82 -15.49
C ASP A 158 -12.01 2.83 -14.71
N ALA A 159 -11.94 1.60 -15.24
CA ALA A 159 -11.19 0.51 -14.64
C ALA A 159 -9.70 0.84 -14.46
N ILE A 160 -9.12 1.67 -15.33
CA ILE A 160 -7.70 2.05 -15.26
C ILE A 160 -7.43 2.92 -14.04
N SER A 161 -8.26 3.92 -13.78
CA SER A 161 -8.09 4.73 -12.55
C SER A 161 -8.50 3.95 -11.31
N ALA A 162 -9.54 3.12 -11.41
CA ALA A 162 -9.99 2.32 -10.27
C ALA A 162 -8.93 1.32 -9.80
N SER A 163 -8.20 0.67 -10.72
CA SER A 163 -7.09 -0.22 -10.37
C SER A 163 -5.91 0.51 -9.71
N ARG A 164 -5.89 1.84 -9.74
CA ARG A 164 -4.89 2.70 -9.10
C ARG A 164 -5.35 3.30 -7.77
N LEU A 165 -6.55 2.99 -7.27
CA LEU A 165 -7.06 3.58 -6.01
C LEU A 165 -6.18 3.27 -4.79
N GLN A 166 -5.72 2.02 -4.68
CA GLN A 166 -4.83 1.60 -3.57
C GLN A 166 -3.34 1.87 -3.87
N TYR A 167 -2.99 2.09 -5.15
CA TYR A 167 -1.64 2.46 -5.61
C TYR A 167 -1.70 3.64 -6.59
N THR A 168 -1.91 4.84 -6.05
CA THR A 168 -2.14 6.03 -6.87
C THR A 168 -0.87 6.48 -7.59
N VAL A 169 -1.06 7.18 -8.72
CA VAL A 169 0.05 7.91 -9.36
C VAL A 169 0.55 8.95 -8.35
N PRO A 170 1.87 9.09 -8.12
CA PRO A 170 2.38 9.95 -7.06
C PRO A 170 1.95 11.41 -7.24
N GLY A 171 1.35 12.01 -6.21
CA GLY A 171 0.75 13.35 -6.33
C GLY A 171 1.71 14.48 -6.73
N ARG A 172 3.03 14.28 -6.58
CA ARG A 172 4.07 15.23 -6.99
C ARG A 172 4.85 14.80 -8.24
N ILE A 173 4.31 13.85 -9.01
CA ILE A 173 4.97 13.32 -10.22
C ILE A 173 5.44 14.44 -11.15
N GLN A 174 4.64 15.51 -11.34
CA GLN A 174 4.99 16.65 -12.19
C GLN A 174 6.29 17.34 -11.74
N GLU A 175 6.48 17.57 -10.44
CA GLU A 175 7.71 18.18 -9.90
C GLU A 175 8.93 17.28 -10.17
N SER A 176 8.74 15.96 -9.97
CA SER A 176 9.78 14.96 -10.19
C SER A 176 10.19 14.87 -11.66
N LEU A 177 9.21 14.85 -12.59
CA LEU A 177 9.47 14.82 -14.03
C LEU A 177 10.16 16.11 -14.48
N ASN A 178 9.68 17.28 -14.03
CA ASN A 178 10.33 18.56 -14.33
C ASN A 178 11.77 18.63 -13.82
N SER A 179 12.05 18.10 -12.62
CA SER A 179 13.41 18.05 -12.09
C SER A 179 14.33 17.18 -12.95
N PHE A 180 13.81 16.11 -13.54
CA PHE A 180 14.58 15.24 -14.43
C PHE A 180 14.80 15.93 -15.78
N LEU A 181 13.74 16.39 -16.44
CA LEU A 181 13.80 17.01 -17.77
C LEU A 181 14.70 18.26 -17.82
N LYS A 182 14.79 19.04 -16.73
CA LYS A 182 15.72 20.19 -16.62
C LYS A 182 17.20 19.80 -16.58
N CYS A 183 17.50 18.57 -16.14
CA CYS A 183 18.87 18.07 -16.00
C CYS A 183 19.23 17.09 -17.12
N ALA A 184 18.25 16.62 -17.87
CA ALA A 184 18.48 15.69 -18.96
C ALA A 184 19.21 16.40 -20.11
N GLY A 185 20.21 15.71 -20.66
CA GLY A 185 21.02 16.19 -21.77
C GLY A 185 20.30 15.99 -23.10
N ASP A 186 20.65 14.91 -23.80
CA ASP A 186 20.06 14.56 -25.09
C ASP A 186 18.56 14.24 -24.97
N ALA A 187 17.75 14.88 -25.81
CA ALA A 187 16.29 14.75 -25.79
C ALA A 187 15.83 13.30 -26.05
N LEU A 188 16.45 12.59 -26.99
CA LEU A 188 16.08 11.23 -27.37
C LEU A 188 16.33 10.24 -26.24
N GLU A 189 17.46 10.39 -25.57
CA GLU A 189 17.83 9.60 -24.38
C GLU A 189 16.88 9.91 -23.22
N SER A 190 16.62 11.20 -22.97
CA SER A 190 15.73 11.64 -21.90
C SER A 190 14.31 11.12 -22.06
N ASP A 191 13.78 11.11 -23.28
CA ASP A 191 12.44 10.62 -23.59
C ASP A 191 12.33 9.11 -23.37
N SER A 192 13.39 8.37 -23.73
CA SER A 192 13.45 6.92 -23.56
C SER A 192 13.50 6.51 -22.09
N ILE A 193 14.31 7.23 -21.30
CA ILE A 193 14.40 7.00 -19.86
C ILE A 193 13.08 7.36 -19.18
N LEU A 194 12.50 8.53 -19.49
CA LEU A 194 11.22 8.94 -18.91
C LEU A 194 10.09 7.96 -19.26
N SER A 195 10.01 7.54 -20.52
CA SER A 195 8.98 6.59 -20.96
C SER A 195 9.11 5.25 -20.25
N SER A 196 10.31 4.67 -20.17
CA SER A 196 10.53 3.41 -19.45
C SER A 196 10.29 3.53 -17.94
N ALA A 197 10.59 4.68 -17.32
CA ALA A 197 10.24 4.97 -15.94
C ALA A 197 8.72 5.00 -15.69
N LEU A 198 7.96 5.59 -16.62
CA LEU A 198 6.49 5.57 -16.56
C LEU A 198 5.95 4.15 -16.80
N VAL A 199 6.55 3.35 -17.69
CA VAL A 199 6.18 1.92 -17.86
C VAL A 199 6.39 1.15 -16.55
N MET A 200 7.52 1.35 -15.87
CA MET A 200 7.79 0.73 -14.56
C MET A 200 6.75 1.11 -13.50
N ASP A 201 6.22 2.34 -13.53
CA ASP A 201 5.10 2.74 -12.65
C ASP A 201 3.77 2.12 -13.07
N ALA A 202 3.52 2.07 -14.38
CA ALA A 202 2.25 1.62 -14.94
C ALA A 202 2.04 0.11 -14.81
N TYR A 203 3.09 -0.68 -14.97
CA TYR A 203 3.05 -2.14 -15.04
C TYR A 203 4.02 -2.79 -14.05
N PRO A 204 3.88 -2.55 -12.73
CA PRO A 204 4.62 -3.32 -11.74
C PRO A 204 4.17 -4.79 -11.71
N PRO A 205 4.96 -5.71 -11.12
CA PRO A 205 4.60 -7.12 -10.99
C PRO A 205 3.23 -7.31 -10.34
N GLY A 206 2.29 -7.99 -11.03
CA GLY A 206 0.90 -8.18 -10.60
C GLY A 206 -0.08 -7.07 -11.02
N MET A 207 0.29 -6.13 -11.88
CA MET A 207 -0.68 -5.16 -12.40
C MET A 207 -1.46 -5.71 -13.60
N HIS A 208 -2.66 -5.19 -13.85
CA HIS A 208 -3.42 -5.49 -15.06
C HIS A 208 -2.65 -5.20 -16.35
N THR A 209 -2.91 -6.01 -17.35
CA THR A 209 -2.35 -5.93 -18.71
C THR A 209 -3.17 -4.99 -19.61
N PHE A 210 -3.65 -3.87 -19.07
CA PHE A 210 -4.44 -2.90 -19.83
C PHE A 210 -3.65 -2.33 -21.02
N SER A 211 -4.37 -1.87 -22.06
CA SER A 211 -3.78 -1.27 -23.25
C SER A 211 -2.83 -0.12 -22.89
N PRO A 212 -1.54 -0.17 -23.31
CA PRO A 212 -0.57 0.89 -23.02
C PRO A 212 -1.00 2.28 -23.49
N ASP A 213 -1.72 2.37 -24.62
CA ASP A 213 -2.20 3.64 -25.13
C ASP A 213 -3.22 4.27 -24.17
N ALA A 214 -4.20 3.48 -23.74
CA ALA A 214 -5.24 3.91 -22.81
C ALA A 214 -4.67 4.24 -21.42
N VAL A 215 -3.71 3.45 -20.94
CA VAL A 215 -3.03 3.69 -19.65
C VAL A 215 -2.26 5.00 -19.69
N PHE A 216 -1.51 5.27 -20.76
CA PHE A 216 -0.80 6.54 -20.91
C PHE A 216 -1.75 7.73 -20.93
N ASP A 217 -2.76 7.66 -21.80
CA ASP A 217 -3.73 8.74 -21.96
C ASP A 217 -4.47 9.03 -20.66
N ARG A 218 -4.77 8.00 -19.88
CA ARG A 218 -5.52 8.15 -18.64
C ARG A 218 -4.69 8.62 -17.46
N LEU A 219 -3.51 8.03 -17.25
CA LEU A 219 -2.73 8.25 -16.03
C LEU A 219 -1.64 9.32 -16.17
N TYR A 220 -1.03 9.48 -17.35
CA TYR A 220 0.22 10.24 -17.48
C TYR A 220 0.15 11.42 -18.44
N LYS A 221 -0.70 11.37 -19.47
CA LYS A 221 -0.80 12.43 -20.50
C LYS A 221 -0.96 13.82 -19.89
N GLY A 222 -1.87 13.99 -18.93
CA GLY A 222 -2.10 15.28 -18.28
C GLY A 222 -0.84 15.87 -17.64
N VAL A 223 -0.07 15.05 -16.93
CA VAL A 223 1.18 15.47 -16.27
C VAL A 223 2.27 15.79 -17.29
N VAL A 224 2.39 14.99 -18.36
CA VAL A 224 3.40 15.22 -19.40
C VAL A 224 3.10 16.51 -20.18
N VAL A 225 1.83 16.80 -20.49
CA VAL A 225 1.38 18.07 -21.10
C VAL A 225 1.76 19.27 -20.23
N GLN A 226 1.60 19.15 -18.91
CA GLN A 226 2.00 20.19 -17.98
C GLN A 226 3.53 20.41 -17.96
N CYS A 227 4.32 19.34 -18.07
CA CYS A 227 5.79 19.44 -18.15
C CYS A 227 6.24 20.06 -19.47
N GLU A 228 5.65 19.64 -20.60
CA GLU A 228 5.88 20.21 -21.93
C GLU A 228 5.64 21.71 -21.94
N SER A 229 4.49 22.13 -21.40
CA SER A 229 4.12 23.56 -21.30
C SER A 229 5.06 24.35 -20.38
N ALA A 230 5.44 23.77 -19.24
CA ALA A 230 6.29 24.45 -18.25
C ALA A 230 7.74 24.62 -18.70
N LEU A 231 8.24 23.73 -19.58
CA LEU A 231 9.62 23.73 -20.05
C LEU A 231 9.79 24.18 -21.51
N GLY A 232 8.68 24.36 -22.24
CA GLY A 232 8.71 24.74 -23.66
C GLY A 232 9.23 23.62 -24.57
N LEU A 233 8.99 22.35 -24.22
CA LEU A 233 9.49 21.17 -24.92
C LEU A 233 8.47 20.62 -25.92
N TYR A 234 8.23 21.37 -27.01
CA TYR A 234 7.20 21.02 -28.00
C TYR A 234 7.39 19.60 -28.58
N GLY A 235 6.32 18.81 -28.56
CA GLY A 235 6.32 17.43 -29.09
C GLY A 235 6.74 16.36 -28.07
N LEU A 236 7.03 16.75 -26.82
CA LEU A 236 7.37 15.83 -25.73
C LEU A 236 6.26 14.81 -25.50
N VAL A 237 4.99 15.23 -25.41
CA VAL A 237 3.86 14.32 -25.16
C VAL A 237 3.78 13.20 -26.20
N GLU A 238 3.90 13.54 -27.49
CA GLU A 238 3.85 12.56 -28.58
C GLU A 238 5.06 11.61 -28.56
N SER A 239 6.27 12.15 -28.32
CA SER A 239 7.49 11.34 -28.21
C SER A 239 7.42 10.36 -27.04
N ILE A 240 6.99 10.84 -25.86
CA ILE A 240 6.84 10.00 -24.67
C ILE A 240 5.73 8.97 -24.87
N LYS A 241 4.57 9.35 -25.44
CA LYS A 241 3.48 8.41 -25.71
C LYS A 241 3.94 7.28 -26.63
N TYR A 242 4.57 7.63 -27.76
CA TYR A 242 5.07 6.65 -28.73
C TYR A 242 6.03 5.64 -28.09
N ARG A 243 7.01 6.13 -27.31
CA ARG A 243 7.99 5.26 -26.63
C ARG A 243 7.38 4.46 -25.50
N PHE A 244 6.50 5.05 -24.70
CA PHE A 244 5.78 4.37 -23.63
C PHE A 244 5.03 3.16 -24.19
N VAL A 245 4.24 3.36 -25.24
CA VAL A 245 3.46 2.29 -25.88
C VAL A 245 4.38 1.22 -26.44
N ALA A 246 5.45 1.60 -27.13
CA ALA A 246 6.41 0.64 -27.69
C ALA A 246 7.10 -0.21 -26.60
N ILE A 247 7.57 0.42 -25.52
CA ILE A 247 8.26 -0.26 -24.41
C ILE A 247 7.29 -1.15 -23.64
N ALA A 248 6.12 -0.63 -23.27
CA ALA A 248 5.12 -1.40 -22.53
C ALA A 248 4.62 -2.60 -23.33
N THR A 249 4.32 -2.42 -24.62
CA THR A 249 3.90 -3.53 -25.50
C THR A 249 4.98 -4.60 -25.60
N HIS A 250 6.25 -4.20 -25.72
CA HIS A 250 7.37 -5.14 -25.75
C HIS A 250 7.49 -5.93 -24.43
N ASN A 251 7.45 -5.24 -23.29
CA ASN A 251 7.56 -5.86 -21.97
C ASN A 251 6.40 -6.82 -21.70
N LEU A 252 5.16 -6.42 -21.99
CA LEU A 252 3.97 -7.26 -21.82
C LEU A 252 4.01 -8.50 -22.71
N ARG A 253 4.49 -8.37 -23.95
CA ARG A 253 4.58 -9.51 -24.89
C ARG A 253 5.61 -10.55 -24.45
N LEU A 254 6.67 -10.12 -23.79
CA LEU A 254 7.79 -10.96 -23.38
C LEU A 254 7.78 -11.28 -21.87
N ASP A 255 6.74 -10.83 -21.16
CA ASP A 255 6.60 -10.95 -19.71
C ASP A 255 7.85 -10.47 -18.94
N LEU A 256 8.38 -9.32 -19.34
CA LEU A 256 9.58 -8.74 -18.73
C LEU A 256 9.25 -7.99 -17.45
N ASP A 257 10.09 -8.17 -16.43
CA ASP A 257 10.07 -7.32 -15.25
C ASP A 257 10.37 -5.86 -15.65
N ALA A 258 9.39 -4.98 -15.44
CA ALA A 258 9.46 -3.59 -15.89
C ALA A 258 10.59 -2.81 -15.21
N ALA A 259 11.00 -3.17 -13.99
CA ALA A 259 12.12 -2.54 -13.30
C ALA A 259 13.45 -2.95 -13.94
N GLN A 260 13.63 -4.23 -14.28
CA GLN A 260 14.82 -4.70 -14.99
C GLN A 260 14.88 -4.14 -16.42
N ALA A 261 13.75 -4.12 -17.14
CA ALA A 261 13.69 -3.50 -18.47
C ALA A 261 14.06 -2.00 -18.43
N HIS A 262 13.59 -1.27 -17.41
CA HIS A 262 13.97 0.13 -17.22
C HIS A 262 15.47 0.29 -16.89
N ARG A 263 16.06 -0.61 -16.09
CA ARG A 263 17.49 -0.62 -15.80
C ARG A 263 18.34 -0.71 -17.07
N GLU A 264 17.95 -1.56 -18.01
CA GLU A 264 18.64 -1.68 -19.30
C GLU A 264 18.56 -0.40 -20.14
N VAL A 265 17.41 0.29 -20.12
CA VAL A 265 17.27 1.59 -20.80
C VAL A 265 18.19 2.64 -20.17
N VAL A 266 18.23 2.72 -18.84
CA VAL A 266 19.11 3.66 -18.11
C VAL A 266 20.58 3.41 -18.42
N ARG A 267 21.02 2.14 -18.43
CA ARG A 267 22.38 1.75 -18.79
C ARG A 267 22.72 2.15 -20.23
N LYS A 268 21.82 1.85 -21.17
CA LYS A 268 22.03 2.14 -22.60
C LYS A 268 22.17 3.63 -22.86
N CYS A 269 21.39 4.46 -22.16
CA CYS A 269 21.41 5.91 -22.30
C CYS A 269 22.52 6.59 -21.47
N ARG A 270 23.35 5.83 -20.73
CA ARG A 270 24.47 6.34 -19.92
C ARG A 270 24.10 7.52 -19.01
N PHE A 271 22.88 7.51 -18.48
CA PHE A 271 22.36 8.62 -17.69
C PHE A 271 23.11 8.72 -16.36
N ASP A 272 23.75 9.87 -16.13
CA ASP A 272 24.58 10.11 -14.93
C ASP A 272 23.77 10.56 -13.70
N GLY A 273 22.44 10.68 -13.81
CA GLY A 273 21.55 10.57 -12.66
C GLY A 273 21.59 11.71 -11.66
N ARG A 274 21.77 12.98 -12.05
CA ARG A 274 21.86 14.08 -11.07
C ARG A 274 20.62 14.94 -10.90
N ALA A 275 19.44 14.43 -11.25
CA ALA A 275 18.18 15.08 -10.92
C ALA A 275 18.04 15.20 -9.40
N LYS A 276 17.95 16.43 -8.87
CA LYS A 276 18.02 16.68 -7.42
C LYS A 276 16.69 16.44 -6.70
N GLY A 277 15.57 16.62 -7.40
CA GLY A 277 14.21 16.52 -6.85
C GLY A 277 13.52 15.17 -7.07
N SER A 278 14.14 14.25 -7.82
CA SER A 278 13.55 12.95 -8.16
C SER A 278 14.55 11.81 -7.96
N CYS A 279 14.00 10.61 -7.77
CA CYS A 279 14.75 9.36 -7.74
C CYS A 279 15.53 9.25 -9.06
N ASN A 280 16.82 9.00 -8.96
CA ASN A 280 17.67 8.96 -10.14
C ASN A 280 17.44 7.71 -10.99
N PHE A 281 16.79 6.69 -10.42
CA PHE A 281 16.31 5.52 -11.17
C PHE A 281 14.90 5.78 -11.72
N CYS A 282 13.86 5.64 -10.90
CA CYS A 282 12.48 5.66 -11.42
C CYS A 282 11.94 7.03 -11.83
N ILE A 283 12.60 8.14 -11.49
CA ILE A 283 12.23 9.54 -11.85
C ILE A 283 10.89 10.04 -11.28
N VAL A 284 9.98 9.16 -10.90
CA VAL A 284 8.59 9.47 -10.57
C VAL A 284 8.41 9.81 -9.09
N GLN A 285 9.25 9.25 -8.21
CA GLN A 285 9.21 9.46 -6.76
C GLN A 285 10.36 10.36 -6.29
N PRO A 286 10.21 11.10 -5.18
CA PRO A 286 11.33 11.75 -4.54
C PRO A 286 12.30 10.69 -3.97
N PRO A 287 13.62 10.95 -3.99
CA PRO A 287 14.60 10.04 -3.42
C PRO A 287 14.63 10.10 -1.88
N THR A 288 14.90 8.97 -1.26
CA THR A 288 14.96 8.76 0.20
C THR A 288 16.26 8.15 0.69
N HIS A 289 17.13 7.70 -0.22
CA HIS A 289 18.43 7.08 0.09
C HIS A 289 19.49 7.67 -0.82
N THR A 290 20.68 7.93 -0.29
CA THR A 290 21.85 8.36 -1.07
C THR A 290 22.90 7.25 -1.02
N LEU A 291 23.33 6.78 -2.19
CA LEU A 291 24.34 5.75 -2.37
C LEU A 291 25.75 6.33 -2.18
N GLY A 292 26.77 5.47 -2.02
CA GLY A 292 28.17 5.90 -1.90
C GLY A 292 28.65 6.71 -3.11
N CYS A 293 28.18 6.33 -4.31
CA CYS A 293 28.41 7.00 -5.58
C CYS A 293 27.66 8.34 -5.75
N GLN A 294 26.90 8.77 -4.73
CA GLN A 294 26.07 9.98 -4.69
C GLN A 294 24.78 9.93 -5.53
N HIS A 295 24.47 8.82 -6.22
CA HIS A 295 23.14 8.61 -6.79
C HIS A 295 22.11 8.42 -5.68
N ARG A 296 20.90 8.90 -5.92
CA ARG A 296 19.83 8.94 -4.93
C ARG A 296 18.61 8.16 -5.41
N LEU A 297 18.14 7.24 -4.57
CA LEU A 297 17.04 6.31 -4.88
C LEU A 297 15.89 6.50 -3.89
N CYS A 298 14.65 6.23 -4.32
CA CYS A 298 13.52 6.12 -3.41
C CYS A 298 13.47 4.73 -2.77
N SER A 299 12.76 4.61 -1.64
CA SER A 299 12.59 3.36 -0.90
C SER A 299 12.04 2.25 -1.79
N SER A 300 11.05 2.54 -2.63
CA SER A 300 10.49 1.55 -3.57
C SER A 300 11.53 1.01 -4.54
N CYS A 301 12.46 1.84 -5.03
CA CYS A 301 13.55 1.38 -5.90
C CYS A 301 14.59 0.54 -5.15
N ILE A 302 14.88 0.88 -3.89
CA ILE A 302 15.73 0.03 -3.02
C ILE A 302 15.11 -1.36 -2.89
N VAL A 303 13.80 -1.44 -2.62
CA VAL A 303 13.09 -2.71 -2.47
C VAL A 303 13.01 -3.49 -3.78
N ALA A 304 12.67 -2.81 -4.89
CA ALA A 304 12.53 -3.42 -6.21
C ALA A 304 13.83 -4.07 -6.70
N LEU A 305 14.97 -3.40 -6.46
CA LEU A 305 16.26 -3.78 -7.01
C LEU A 305 17.15 -4.54 -6.01
N GLY A 306 16.90 -4.38 -4.70
CA GLY A 306 17.73 -4.95 -3.64
C GLY A 306 17.22 -6.28 -3.13
N SER A 307 18.10 -7.04 -2.47
CA SER A 307 17.77 -8.30 -1.82
C SER A 307 17.47 -8.09 -0.34
N GLU A 308 16.34 -8.60 0.14
CA GLU A 308 15.96 -8.49 1.56
C GLU A 308 16.87 -9.40 2.39
N THR A 309 17.74 -8.82 3.21
CA THR A 309 18.64 -9.55 4.11
C THR A 309 17.96 -9.88 5.44
N SER A 310 17.09 -8.98 5.90
CA SER A 310 16.15 -9.17 6.99
C SER A 310 14.93 -8.28 6.76
N ARG A 311 13.82 -8.53 7.48
CA ARG A 311 12.55 -7.81 7.25
C ARG A 311 12.75 -6.29 7.30
N TRP A 312 12.50 -5.61 6.19
CA TRP A 312 12.75 -4.16 5.97
C TRP A 312 14.21 -3.70 5.86
N TYR A 313 15.13 -4.62 5.59
CA TYR A 313 16.54 -4.34 5.35
C TYR A 313 16.97 -4.92 4.02
N TYR A 314 17.43 -4.06 3.13
CA TYR A 314 17.73 -4.42 1.76
C TYR A 314 19.19 -4.16 1.44
N GLN A 315 19.81 -5.10 0.76
CA GLN A 315 21.15 -4.94 0.23
C GLN A 315 21.07 -4.73 -1.28
N LEU A 316 21.70 -3.66 -1.77
CA LEU A 316 21.97 -3.48 -3.18
C LEU A 316 23.40 -3.93 -3.44
N GLU A 317 23.62 -4.78 -4.44
CA GLU A 317 24.97 -5.21 -4.82
C GLU A 317 25.74 -4.09 -5.53
N SER A 318 25.04 -3.33 -6.39
CA SER A 318 25.61 -2.25 -7.19
C SER A 318 24.59 -1.15 -7.45
N CYS A 319 25.09 0.06 -7.71
CA CYS A 319 24.24 1.17 -8.14
C CYS A 319 23.58 0.83 -9.50
N PRO A 320 22.25 1.01 -9.65
CA PRO A 320 21.57 0.70 -10.91
C PRO A 320 21.91 1.68 -12.05
N LEU A 321 22.62 2.78 -11.76
CA LEU A 321 23.02 3.79 -12.75
C LEU A 321 24.49 3.65 -13.16
N CYS A 322 25.41 3.57 -12.20
CA CYS A 322 26.86 3.58 -12.46
C CYS A 322 27.58 2.28 -12.09
N GLU A 323 26.87 1.27 -11.58
CA GLU A 323 27.41 -0.05 -11.22
C GLU A 323 28.46 -0.07 -10.11
N GLU A 324 28.72 1.07 -9.48
CA GLU A 324 29.60 1.12 -8.32
C GLU A 324 29.06 0.21 -7.22
N GLN A 325 29.92 -0.65 -6.68
CA GLN A 325 29.56 -1.60 -5.63
C GLN A 325 29.05 -0.85 -4.40
N GLN A 326 27.95 -1.36 -3.83
CA GLN A 326 27.37 -0.80 -2.62
C GLN A 326 27.61 -1.76 -1.46
N GLN A 327 28.12 -1.22 -0.36
CA GLN A 327 28.33 -1.97 0.89
C GLN A 327 27.23 -1.79 1.96
N PRO A 328 26.45 -0.68 2.03
CA PRO A 328 25.51 -0.53 3.13
C PRO A 328 24.24 -1.36 2.91
N VAL A 329 23.71 -1.87 4.03
CA VAL A 329 22.34 -2.36 4.13
C VAL A 329 21.42 -1.14 4.28
N PHE A 330 20.43 -1.02 3.41
CA PHE A 330 19.47 0.07 3.40
C PHE A 330 18.26 -0.26 4.27
N PRO A 331 18.06 0.45 5.39
CA PRO A 331 16.88 0.26 6.20
C PRO A 331 15.68 0.97 5.59
N ILE A 332 14.59 0.22 5.42
CA ILE A 332 13.28 0.76 5.08
C ILE A 332 12.48 0.91 6.38
N LYS A 333 11.74 2.01 6.50
CA LYS A 333 10.83 2.21 7.63
C LYS A 333 9.66 1.22 7.46
N PRO A 334 9.39 0.35 8.45
CA PRO A 334 8.20 -0.51 8.41
C PRO A 334 6.94 0.36 8.29
N PRO A 335 5.94 -0.04 7.50
CA PRO A 335 4.79 0.81 7.24
C PRO A 335 3.88 0.96 8.48
N THR A 336 3.93 -0.01 9.40
CA THR A 336 3.19 0.01 10.67
C THR A 336 3.92 0.75 11.78
N ALA A 337 5.15 1.22 11.52
CA ALA A 337 5.88 2.06 12.45
C ALA A 337 5.65 3.53 12.13
N ALA A 338 5.43 4.38 13.12
CA ALA A 338 5.28 5.82 12.92
C ALA A 338 6.62 6.57 12.97
N ASP A 339 6.55 7.86 12.66
CA ASP A 339 7.71 8.75 12.74
C ASP A 339 8.04 9.10 14.19
N ARG A 340 9.35 9.17 14.51
CA ARG A 340 9.87 9.66 15.79
C ARG A 340 10.61 10.96 15.53
N VAL A 341 10.06 12.07 16.02
CA VAL A 341 10.56 13.41 15.74
C VAL A 341 11.13 14.03 17.00
N LEU A 342 12.37 14.47 16.94
CA LEU A 342 13.03 15.28 17.95
C LEU A 342 13.37 16.64 17.36
N VAL A 343 12.65 17.65 17.81
CA VAL A 343 12.90 19.04 17.49
C VAL A 343 13.86 19.60 18.51
N LEU A 344 15.08 19.88 18.07
CA LEU A 344 16.05 20.62 18.87
C LEU A 344 15.97 22.09 18.50
N GLY A 345 16.11 23.00 19.44
CA GLY A 345 16.28 24.43 19.13
C GLY A 345 16.87 25.20 20.30
N GLY A 346 16.67 26.51 20.31
CA GLY A 346 17.22 27.40 21.33
C GLY A 346 18.68 27.80 21.09
N GLU A 347 19.18 28.72 21.93
CA GLU A 347 20.53 29.30 21.77
C GLU A 347 21.61 28.54 22.55
N ASP A 348 21.23 27.66 23.48
CA ASP A 348 22.14 26.91 24.33
C ASP A 348 22.51 25.55 23.72
N ALA A 349 23.49 25.57 22.82
CA ALA A 349 24.01 24.36 22.19
C ALA A 349 24.63 23.36 23.17
N GLU A 350 25.17 23.82 24.31
CA GLU A 350 25.76 22.93 25.31
C GLU A 350 24.67 22.23 26.10
N GLY A 351 23.62 22.95 26.50
CA GLY A 351 22.43 22.36 27.12
C GLY A 351 21.73 21.34 26.23
N THR A 352 21.60 21.62 24.93
CA THR A 352 21.06 20.66 23.95
C THR A 352 21.97 19.43 23.79
N TRP A 353 23.29 19.61 23.68
CA TRP A 353 24.21 18.48 23.62
C TRP A 353 24.18 17.62 24.88
N GLN A 354 24.10 18.26 26.05
CA GLN A 354 24.02 17.55 27.33
C GLN A 354 22.71 16.76 27.44
N PHE A 355 21.58 17.32 26.98
CA PHE A 355 20.31 16.59 26.85
C PHE A 355 20.44 15.35 25.97
N LEU A 356 21.01 15.48 24.77
CA LEU A 356 21.22 14.37 23.85
C LEU A 356 22.12 13.27 24.42
N LYS A 357 23.18 13.68 25.11
CA LYS A 357 24.12 12.77 25.76
C LYS A 357 23.46 12.00 26.91
N ASP A 358 22.66 12.68 27.73
CA ASP A 358 21.94 12.03 28.80
C ASP A 358 20.81 11.15 28.26
N LEU A 359 20.18 11.54 27.17
CA LEU A 359 19.19 10.71 26.46
C LEU A 359 19.81 9.40 25.95
N GLU A 360 20.96 9.45 25.25
CA GLU A 360 21.68 8.23 24.83
C GLU A 360 22.02 7.32 26.01
N ARG A 361 22.48 7.90 27.12
CA ARG A 361 22.84 7.16 28.33
C ARG A 361 21.63 6.49 28.98
N THR A 362 20.52 7.21 29.11
CA THR A 362 19.30 6.69 29.75
C THR A 362 18.65 5.61 28.89
N VAL A 363 18.59 5.81 27.58
CA VAL A 363 18.09 4.81 26.61
C VAL A 363 19.06 3.64 26.45
N GLY A 364 20.36 3.85 26.64
CA GLY A 364 21.39 2.81 26.46
C GLY A 364 21.65 2.47 24.99
N LEU A 365 21.32 3.39 24.08
CA LEU A 365 21.48 3.24 22.63
C LEU A 365 22.04 4.53 22.04
N ARG A 366 22.75 4.40 20.92
CA ARG A 366 23.21 5.58 20.18
C ARG A 366 22.02 6.23 19.48
N LEU A 367 22.02 7.55 19.32
CA LEU A 367 20.98 8.30 18.62
C LEU A 367 20.76 7.81 17.19
N ILE A 368 21.84 7.37 16.54
CA ILE A 368 21.77 6.80 15.17
C ILE A 368 20.94 5.51 15.14
N ASP A 369 21.02 4.69 16.18
CA ASP A 369 20.27 3.45 16.30
C ASP A 369 18.78 3.74 16.62
N LEU A 370 18.50 4.86 17.28
CA LEU A 370 17.14 5.33 17.57
C LEU A 370 16.40 5.89 16.36
N ARG A 371 17.08 6.12 15.23
CA ARG A 371 16.49 6.68 13.98
C ARG A 371 15.55 7.85 14.23
N ILE A 372 15.98 8.77 15.08
CA ILE A 372 15.22 9.96 15.44
C ILE A 372 15.36 10.97 14.31
N PHE A 373 14.24 11.57 13.91
CA PHE A 373 14.21 12.64 12.94
C PHE A 373 14.54 13.99 13.61
N PHE A 374 15.67 14.61 13.23
CA PHE A 374 16.11 15.88 13.81
C PHE A 374 15.66 17.07 12.96
N ALA A 375 14.69 17.84 13.43
CA ALA A 375 14.13 18.97 12.67
C ALA A 375 15.13 20.14 12.46
N PHE A 376 16.18 20.27 13.30
CA PHE A 376 17.27 21.24 13.06
C PHE A 376 18.45 20.64 12.30
N ALA A 377 18.59 19.31 12.28
CA ALA A 377 19.66 18.58 11.59
C ALA A 377 19.13 17.84 10.37
N ILE A 378 18.37 18.55 9.54
CA ILE A 378 18.02 18.14 8.17
C ILE A 378 19.27 18.13 7.26
N PHE A 379 20.44 18.43 7.82
CA PHE A 379 21.67 18.62 7.08
C PHE A 379 22.38 17.33 6.72
N LEU A 380 22.34 16.26 7.53
CA LEU A 380 22.86 14.94 7.14
C LEU A 380 22.22 13.87 8.04
N GLU A 381 21.62 12.84 7.45
CA GLU A 381 21.25 11.63 8.19
C GLU A 381 22.49 10.99 8.83
N GLY A 382 22.35 10.46 10.05
CA GLY A 382 23.40 9.63 10.66
C GLY A 382 24.45 10.35 11.50
N TRP A 383 24.16 11.54 12.05
CA TRP A 383 25.06 12.20 13.00
C TRP A 383 25.23 11.40 14.30
N SER A 384 26.49 11.23 14.72
CA SER A 384 26.86 10.79 16.05
C SER A 384 26.74 11.94 17.07
N LEU A 385 26.84 11.64 18.37
CA LEU A 385 26.95 12.69 19.40
C LEU A 385 28.11 13.67 19.13
N TYR A 386 29.20 13.21 18.52
CA TYR A 386 30.35 14.05 18.19
C TYR A 386 30.01 15.04 17.08
N ASP A 387 29.30 14.59 16.06
CA ASP A 387 28.82 15.44 14.97
C ASP A 387 27.84 16.47 15.52
N CYS A 388 26.90 16.06 16.37
CA CYS A 388 25.98 16.96 17.07
C CYS A 388 26.74 18.02 17.87
N LYS A 389 27.72 17.63 18.69
CA LYS A 389 28.55 18.58 19.48
C LYS A 389 29.26 19.58 18.57
N TYR A 390 29.82 19.10 17.47
CA TYR A 390 30.54 19.94 16.52
C TYR A 390 29.61 20.92 15.79
N HIS A 391 28.48 20.46 15.29
CA HIS A 391 27.61 21.25 14.43
C HIS A 391 26.63 22.16 15.19
N LEU A 392 26.06 21.71 16.31
CA LEU A 392 25.05 22.49 17.06
C LEU A 392 25.58 23.87 17.47
N ALA A 393 26.81 23.96 17.96
CA ALA A 393 27.45 25.24 18.31
C ALA A 393 27.62 26.20 17.12
N ARG A 394 27.55 25.68 15.89
CA ARG A 394 27.80 26.40 14.63
C ARG A 394 26.50 26.66 13.83
N MET A 395 25.35 26.10 14.24
CA MET A 395 24.06 26.25 13.56
C MET A 395 23.24 27.45 14.07
N ARG A 396 23.82 28.66 14.07
CA ARG A 396 23.10 29.90 14.47
C ARG A 396 22.53 30.63 13.24
N PRO A 397 21.25 30.51 12.86
CA PRO A 397 20.71 31.29 11.75
C PRO A 397 20.75 32.79 12.10
N ARG A 398 21.67 33.53 11.49
CA ARG A 398 21.82 34.98 11.66
C ARG A 398 20.70 35.75 10.94
N LYS A 399 20.23 35.28 9.77
CA LYS A 399 19.19 35.93 8.93
C LYS A 399 18.48 34.93 8.01
N ILE A 400 17.20 35.16 7.73
CA ILE A 400 16.46 34.55 6.60
C ILE A 400 16.24 35.62 5.53
N ARG A 401 16.60 35.33 4.26
CA ARG A 401 16.36 36.24 3.13
C ARG A 401 16.01 35.46 1.86
N ARG A 402 14.89 35.79 1.20
CA ARG A 402 14.48 35.25 -0.12
C ARG A 402 14.62 33.72 -0.22
N GLY A 403 14.07 32.98 0.76
CA GLY A 403 14.17 31.52 0.77
C GLY A 403 15.58 30.97 1.02
N THR A 404 16.46 31.73 1.68
CA THR A 404 17.80 31.31 2.10
C THR A 404 17.98 31.54 3.59
N ALA A 405 18.36 30.49 4.34
CA ALA A 405 18.75 30.59 5.75
C ALA A 405 20.27 30.77 5.85
N ILE A 406 20.73 31.81 6.54
CA ILE A 406 22.14 32.19 6.66
C ILE A 406 22.59 31.98 8.11
N PHE A 407 23.51 31.06 8.34
CA PHE A 407 24.00 30.65 9.67
C PHE A 407 25.35 31.29 10.06
N GLY A 408 26.01 31.96 9.11
CA GLY A 408 27.29 32.63 9.31
C GLY A 408 27.86 33.13 7.99
N ASP A 409 29.03 33.78 8.03
CA ASP A 409 29.62 34.45 6.85
C ASP A 409 30.05 33.46 5.75
N LYS A 410 30.15 32.16 6.11
CA LYS A 410 30.50 31.05 5.20
C LYS A 410 29.43 29.97 5.08
N LEU A 411 28.28 30.12 5.74
CA LEU A 411 27.24 29.09 5.78
C LEU A 411 25.88 29.71 5.46
N ALA A 412 25.45 29.57 4.22
CA ALA A 412 24.16 30.03 3.72
C ALA A 412 23.52 28.92 2.86
N TRP A 413 22.23 28.68 3.06
CA TRP A 413 21.51 27.59 2.40
C TRP A 413 20.20 28.05 1.80
N LYS A 414 19.99 27.75 0.51
CA LYS A 414 18.74 28.01 -0.20
C LYS A 414 17.77 26.86 0.04
N PHE A 415 16.55 27.15 0.49
CA PHE A 415 15.53 26.13 0.74
C PHE A 415 15.19 25.27 -0.48
N GLN A 416 15.29 25.83 -1.69
CA GLN A 416 15.14 25.09 -2.95
C GLN A 416 16.20 23.99 -3.14
N GLU A 417 17.37 24.11 -2.50
CA GLU A 417 18.42 23.10 -2.53
C GLU A 417 18.21 21.99 -1.48
N ILE A 418 17.28 22.17 -0.53
CA ILE A 418 16.95 21.20 0.53
C ILE A 418 15.90 20.17 0.07
N GLN A 419 15.40 20.25 -1.16
CA GLN A 419 14.71 19.13 -1.82
C GLN A 419 15.58 17.84 -1.90
N ARG A 420 16.86 17.95 -1.48
CA ARG A 420 17.83 16.87 -1.30
C ARG A 420 17.68 16.04 0.00
N SER A 421 16.71 16.29 0.87
CA SER A 421 16.55 15.51 2.11
C SER A 421 15.26 14.66 2.10
N ASN A 422 15.45 13.37 1.82
CA ASN A 422 14.63 12.20 2.15
C ASN A 422 13.24 12.46 2.74
N ASP A 423 12.35 13.00 1.91
CA ASP A 423 10.91 13.11 2.22
C ASP A 423 10.58 13.81 3.56
N THR A 424 11.44 14.75 3.95
CA THR A 424 11.37 15.48 5.21
C THR A 424 10.56 16.77 5.09
N THR A 425 9.65 17.04 6.03
CA THR A 425 9.06 18.36 6.25
C THR A 425 9.98 19.19 7.16
N ILE A 426 10.47 20.30 6.64
CA ILE A 426 11.34 21.27 7.33
C ILE A 426 10.49 22.46 7.68
N VAL A 427 10.54 22.90 8.93
CA VAL A 427 9.98 24.19 9.35
C VAL A 427 11.06 24.91 10.14
N ILE A 428 11.54 26.04 9.62
CA ILE A 428 12.45 26.93 10.34
C ILE A 428 11.62 28.10 10.85
N ASP A 429 11.53 28.22 12.17
CA ASP A 429 10.88 29.33 12.85
C ASP A 429 11.94 30.11 13.63
N THR A 430 12.03 31.41 13.36
CA THR A 430 12.96 32.33 14.01
C THR A 430 12.30 33.19 15.10
N GLY A 431 11.03 32.93 15.40
CA GLY A 431 10.19 33.74 16.28
C GLY A 431 9.67 35.04 15.64
N LYS A 432 10.21 35.46 14.49
CA LYS A 432 9.72 36.60 13.68
C LYS A 432 9.19 36.17 12.32
N ASP A 433 9.87 35.23 11.69
CA ASP A 433 9.49 34.62 10.41
C ASP A 433 9.54 33.09 10.54
N ALA A 434 8.56 32.41 9.96
CA ALA A 434 8.52 30.96 9.82
C ALA A 434 8.49 30.56 8.33
N MET A 435 9.26 29.55 7.94
CA MET A 435 9.32 29.04 6.57
C MET A 435 9.39 27.52 6.53
N SER A 436 8.71 26.90 5.55
CA SER A 436 8.75 25.45 5.35
C SER A 436 9.23 25.05 3.96
N ASN A 437 9.87 23.88 3.83
CA ASN A 437 10.20 23.27 2.53
C ASN A 437 9.00 22.52 1.89
N ARG A 438 7.86 22.45 2.58
CA ARG A 438 6.60 21.90 2.06
C ARG A 438 5.47 22.91 2.25
N HIS A 439 4.59 23.01 1.26
CA HIS A 439 3.33 23.73 1.44
C HIS A 439 2.51 23.02 2.53
N ALA A 440 1.96 23.80 3.47
CA ALA A 440 1.21 23.33 4.64
C ALA A 440 0.04 22.38 4.31
N SER A 441 -0.41 22.34 3.05
CA SER A 441 -1.46 21.45 2.55
C SER A 441 -1.08 19.97 2.41
N VAL A 442 0.18 19.58 2.65
CA VAL A 442 0.64 18.17 2.62
C VAL A 442 1.01 17.64 4.02
N VAL A 443 0.67 18.36 5.09
CA VAL A 443 0.72 17.85 6.48
C VAL A 443 -0.54 17.02 6.82
N GLY A 444 -1.23 16.52 5.80
CA GLY A 444 -2.31 15.55 5.97
C GLY A 444 -1.74 14.17 6.26
N ALA A 445 -1.91 13.72 7.51
CA ALA A 445 -1.94 12.31 7.92
C ALA A 445 -0.65 11.47 7.80
N ARG A 446 0.47 11.89 8.42
CA ARG A 446 1.46 10.91 8.91
C ARG A 446 1.39 10.84 10.43
N SER A 447 1.06 9.67 10.97
CA SER A 447 1.09 9.42 12.41
C SER A 447 2.51 9.63 12.93
N THR A 448 2.64 10.44 13.98
CA THR A 448 3.90 10.70 14.68
C THR A 448 3.75 10.16 16.09
N ASP A 449 4.49 9.11 16.44
CA ASP A 449 4.37 8.47 17.76
C ASP A 449 4.98 9.33 18.87
N ILE A 450 6.07 10.03 18.54
CA ILE A 450 6.85 10.81 19.47
C ILE A 450 7.22 12.13 18.83
N PHE A 451 6.85 13.21 19.50
CA PHE A 451 7.26 14.56 19.15
C PHE A 451 7.86 15.22 20.38
N VAL A 452 9.18 15.26 20.45
CA VAL A 452 9.91 15.86 21.56
C VAL A 452 10.48 17.20 21.10
N GLN A 453 10.26 18.25 21.89
CA GLN A 453 10.87 19.56 21.67
C GLN A 453 11.82 19.88 22.83
N HIS A 454 13.08 20.19 22.51
CA HIS A 454 14.07 20.65 23.49
C HIS A 454 14.80 21.88 22.97
N TYR A 455 14.70 22.99 23.71
CA TYR A 455 15.24 24.30 23.31
C TYR A 455 16.48 24.72 24.11
N GLY A 456 17.31 23.78 24.56
CA GLY A 456 18.51 24.08 25.36
C GLY A 456 18.23 24.42 26.83
N GLY A 457 16.97 24.42 27.26
CA GLY A 457 16.59 24.69 28.66
C GLY A 457 16.92 23.54 29.61
N THR A 458 16.87 23.82 30.92
CA THR A 458 17.01 22.80 31.97
C THR A 458 15.91 21.74 31.86
N TYR A 459 16.28 20.48 32.03
CA TYR A 459 15.37 19.34 32.10
C TYR A 459 15.60 18.59 33.41
N ASN A 460 14.56 17.93 33.91
CA ASN A 460 14.66 17.09 35.11
C ASN A 460 14.77 15.60 34.71
N SER A 461 15.15 14.76 35.67
CA SER A 461 15.32 13.32 35.47
C SER A 461 14.02 12.61 35.10
N SER A 462 12.87 13.09 35.60
CA SER A 462 11.56 12.51 35.30
C SER A 462 11.18 12.70 33.83
N LEU A 463 11.32 13.92 33.28
CA LEU A 463 11.08 14.20 31.87
C LEU A 463 12.00 13.36 30.97
N LEU A 464 13.28 13.25 31.34
CA LEU A 464 14.24 12.44 30.59
C LEU A 464 13.85 10.96 30.61
N ALA A 465 13.40 10.42 31.75
CA ALA A 465 12.96 9.04 31.89
C ALA A 465 11.70 8.77 31.04
N THR A 466 10.72 9.67 31.04
CA THR A 466 9.51 9.55 30.21
C THR A 466 9.84 9.58 28.72
N ILE A 467 10.66 10.54 28.27
CA ILE A 467 11.09 10.61 26.85
C ILE A 467 11.86 9.34 26.46
N SER A 468 12.76 8.86 27.31
CA SER A 468 13.52 7.64 27.06
C SER A 468 12.62 6.42 26.96
N SER A 469 11.63 6.31 27.84
CA SER A 469 10.66 5.20 27.87
C SER A 469 9.79 5.18 26.63
N GLN A 470 9.31 6.35 26.19
CA GLN A 470 8.57 6.49 24.94
C GLN A 470 9.43 6.06 23.74
N LEU A 471 10.66 6.57 23.65
CA LEU A 471 11.58 6.21 22.55
C LEU A 471 11.85 4.71 22.50
N LEU A 472 12.08 4.08 23.66
CA LEU A 472 12.27 2.64 23.77
C LEU A 472 11.04 1.85 23.33
N ALA A 473 9.85 2.19 23.82
CA ALA A 473 8.61 1.52 23.41
C ALA A 473 8.36 1.61 21.90
N ASN A 474 8.63 2.77 21.32
CA ASN A 474 8.45 3.00 19.89
C ASN A 474 9.56 2.42 19.00
N LEU A 475 10.57 1.75 19.57
CA LEU A 475 11.43 0.86 18.80
C LEU A 475 10.69 -0.39 18.34
N PHE A 476 9.65 -0.78 19.07
CA PHE A 476 8.84 -1.94 18.76
C PHE A 476 7.63 -1.55 17.92
N TYR A 477 7.24 -2.43 17.01
CA TYR A 477 6.09 -2.29 16.12
C TYR A 477 5.52 -3.68 15.83
N ILE A 478 4.31 -3.72 15.29
CA ILE A 478 3.63 -4.96 14.98
C ILE A 478 3.40 -5.16 13.48
N GLU A 479 3.35 -6.43 13.08
CA GLU A 479 2.90 -6.88 11.78
C GLU A 479 1.98 -8.09 11.94
N LEU A 480 0.99 -8.22 11.08
CA LEU A 480 0.22 -9.43 10.86
C LEU A 480 1.04 -10.39 10.00
N GLY A 481 1.16 -11.64 10.45
CA GLY A 481 1.78 -12.71 9.66
C GLY A 481 0.85 -13.26 8.57
N THR A 482 -0.46 -13.16 8.78
CA THR A 482 -1.51 -13.65 7.88
C THR A 482 -2.75 -12.75 7.96
N MET A 483 -3.58 -12.75 6.91
CA MET A 483 -4.85 -12.03 6.95
C MET A 483 -5.77 -12.60 8.04
N PRO A 484 -6.38 -11.77 8.90
CA PRO A 484 -7.37 -12.23 9.88
C PRO A 484 -8.60 -12.81 9.18
N ASP A 485 -9.07 -13.98 9.63
CA ASP A 485 -10.26 -14.62 9.07
C ASP A 485 -11.52 -13.96 9.61
N ALA A 486 -12.02 -12.96 8.89
CA ALA A 486 -13.22 -12.21 9.24
C ALA A 486 -14.53 -13.05 9.19
N SER A 487 -14.47 -14.31 8.72
CA SER A 487 -15.66 -15.17 8.64
C SER A 487 -16.06 -15.79 9.98
N ARG A 488 -15.21 -15.70 11.00
CA ARG A 488 -15.43 -16.30 12.33
C ARG A 488 -15.78 -15.22 13.35
N SER A 489 -16.78 -15.50 14.19
CA SER A 489 -17.27 -14.56 15.20
C SER A 489 -16.32 -14.33 16.38
N PHE A 490 -15.29 -15.17 16.59
CA PHE A 490 -14.23 -14.95 17.58
C PHE A 490 -12.99 -15.77 17.18
N GLN A 491 -11.81 -15.16 17.20
CA GLN A 491 -10.56 -15.82 16.82
C GLN A 491 -9.35 -15.24 17.56
N TYR A 492 -8.26 -15.98 17.61
CA TYR A 492 -6.94 -15.44 17.92
C TYR A 492 -6.18 -15.13 16.64
N CYS A 493 -5.69 -13.90 16.53
CA CYS A 493 -4.88 -13.43 15.42
C CYS A 493 -3.38 -13.43 15.81
N PRO A 494 -2.51 -14.11 15.06
CA PRO A 494 -1.08 -14.07 15.32
C PRO A 494 -0.50 -12.71 14.89
N VAL A 495 -0.03 -11.93 15.86
CA VAL A 495 0.61 -10.63 15.67
C VAL A 495 2.11 -10.75 15.96
N MET A 496 2.93 -10.39 14.99
CA MET A 496 4.39 -10.40 15.05
C MET A 496 4.88 -9.07 15.64
N LEU A 497 5.34 -9.08 16.88
CA LEU A 497 6.04 -7.97 17.52
C LEU A 497 7.52 -7.97 17.08
N ARG A 498 7.96 -6.88 16.48
CA ARG A 498 9.31 -6.70 15.91
C ARG A 498 9.99 -5.47 16.50
N CYS A 499 11.32 -5.37 16.31
CA CYS A 499 12.13 -4.22 16.72
C CYS A 499 12.76 -3.53 15.51
N ARG A 500 12.88 -2.20 15.57
CA ARG A 500 13.50 -1.36 14.53
C ARG A 500 15.03 -1.33 14.58
N ILE A 501 15.65 -1.86 15.63
CA ILE A 501 17.12 -1.99 15.70
C ILE A 501 17.55 -3.19 14.84
N PRO A 502 18.53 -3.02 13.93
CA PRO A 502 19.02 -4.12 13.12
C PRO A 502 19.69 -5.21 13.96
N PRO A 503 19.75 -6.46 13.46
CA PRO A 503 20.53 -7.49 14.11
C PRO A 503 22.00 -7.07 14.24
N GLY A 504 22.57 -7.22 15.43
CA GLY A 504 23.87 -6.65 15.78
C GLY A 504 24.05 -6.51 17.29
N GLN A 505 25.25 -6.10 17.70
CA GLN A 505 25.57 -5.93 19.12
C GLN A 505 24.62 -4.96 19.84
N SER A 506 24.23 -3.86 19.19
CA SER A 506 23.28 -2.89 19.77
C SER A 506 21.91 -3.50 20.09
N LEU A 507 21.43 -4.44 19.27
CA LEU A 507 20.20 -5.16 19.56
C LEU A 507 20.42 -6.14 20.72
N VAL A 508 21.52 -6.90 20.71
CA VAL A 508 21.87 -7.84 21.79
C VAL A 508 21.96 -7.13 23.15
N ASP A 509 22.63 -5.98 23.19
CA ASP A 509 22.78 -5.17 24.41
C ASP A 509 21.43 -4.66 24.92
N LEU A 510 20.55 -4.21 24.01
CA LEU A 510 19.19 -3.80 24.36
C LEU A 510 18.39 -4.97 24.93
N LEU A 511 18.38 -6.13 24.26
CA LEU A 511 17.59 -7.28 24.71
C LEU A 511 18.07 -7.79 26.07
N ASN A 512 19.38 -7.88 26.27
CA ASN A 512 19.96 -8.24 27.58
C ASN A 512 19.62 -7.23 28.67
N ARG A 513 19.57 -5.94 28.34
CA ARG A 513 19.12 -4.92 29.29
C ARG A 513 17.65 -5.11 29.66
N LEU A 514 16.76 -5.21 28.68
CA LEU A 514 15.31 -5.36 28.91
C LEU A 514 14.98 -6.63 29.70
N HIS A 515 15.71 -7.73 29.45
CA HIS A 515 15.59 -8.97 30.23
C HIS A 515 16.07 -8.79 31.67
N ARG A 516 17.25 -8.19 31.90
CA ARG A 516 17.75 -7.91 33.26
C ARG A 516 16.84 -7.00 34.07
N GLU A 517 16.18 -6.06 33.40
CA GLU A 517 15.19 -5.16 33.99
C GLU A 517 13.80 -5.82 34.17
N ASN A 518 13.64 -7.08 33.74
CA ASN A 518 12.38 -7.84 33.75
C ASN A 518 11.22 -7.07 33.09
N THR A 519 11.50 -6.46 31.93
CA THR A 519 10.55 -5.63 31.20
C THR A 519 9.36 -6.47 30.74
N LEU A 520 8.16 -6.08 31.14
CA LEU A 520 6.93 -6.77 30.75
C LEU A 520 6.32 -6.15 29.49
N LEU A 521 5.70 -7.03 28.71
CA LEU A 521 4.85 -6.76 27.57
C LEU A 521 3.39 -6.94 28.01
N TYR A 522 2.57 -5.95 27.70
CA TYR A 522 1.14 -5.95 27.96
C TYR A 522 0.39 -5.87 26.64
N TYR A 523 -0.61 -6.72 26.45
CA TYR A 523 -1.45 -6.66 25.25
C TYR A 523 -2.91 -6.97 25.54
N GLN A 524 -3.78 -6.32 24.78
CA GLN A 524 -5.23 -6.42 24.90
C GLN A 524 -5.89 -6.29 23.52
N GLY A 525 -6.89 -7.16 23.28
CA GLY A 525 -7.78 -7.14 22.12
C GLY A 525 -9.25 -7.19 22.55
N PHE A 526 -10.05 -8.06 21.94
CA PHE A 526 -11.47 -8.24 22.26
C PHE A 526 -11.70 -9.11 23.51
N GLY A 527 -12.60 -8.68 24.42
CA GLY A 527 -13.01 -9.44 25.63
C GLY A 527 -11.95 -9.41 26.74
N VAL A 528 -12.31 -8.91 27.94
CA VAL A 528 -11.36 -8.27 28.86
C VAL A 528 -10.61 -9.22 29.81
N SER A 529 -9.30 -9.35 29.60
CA SER A 529 -8.24 -9.20 30.61
C SER A 529 -6.93 -8.87 29.88
N GLU A 530 -6.20 -7.85 30.34
CA GLU A 530 -4.86 -7.54 29.81
C GLU A 530 -3.94 -8.74 30.05
N THR A 531 -3.36 -9.27 28.98
CA THR A 531 -2.35 -10.32 29.09
C THR A 531 -1.00 -9.68 29.35
N ARG A 532 -0.23 -10.26 30.28
CA ARG A 532 1.11 -9.84 30.63
C ARG A 532 2.09 -10.98 30.40
N GLU A 533 3.19 -10.68 29.73
CA GLU A 533 4.28 -11.62 29.44
C GLU A 533 5.62 -10.91 29.58
N GLU A 534 6.69 -11.66 29.77
CA GLU A 534 8.04 -11.11 29.63
C GLU A 534 8.30 -10.74 28.17
N LEU A 535 8.83 -9.53 27.92
CA LEU A 535 9.16 -9.07 26.57
C LEU A 535 10.32 -9.86 25.95
N CYS A 536 11.39 -10.06 26.72
CA CYS A 536 12.62 -10.72 26.31
C CYS A 536 12.82 -12.03 27.08
N THR A 537 12.27 -13.14 26.57
CA THR A 537 12.48 -14.47 27.16
C THR A 537 13.86 -15.03 26.82
N GLU A 538 14.27 -16.11 27.48
CA GLU A 538 15.53 -16.82 27.16
C GLU A 538 15.64 -17.22 25.68
N ALA A 539 14.52 -17.60 25.05
CA ALA A 539 14.48 -17.93 23.63
C ALA A 539 14.78 -16.70 22.74
N VAL A 540 14.27 -15.52 23.12
CA VAL A 540 14.55 -14.26 22.41
C VAL A 540 16.04 -13.89 22.53
N LEU A 541 16.63 -14.07 23.71
CA LEU A 541 18.06 -13.80 23.92
C LEU A 541 18.93 -14.76 23.10
N TRP A 542 18.58 -16.04 23.07
CA TRP A 542 19.28 -17.07 22.31
C TRP A 542 19.31 -16.79 20.79
N GLU A 543 18.22 -16.28 20.23
CA GLU A 543 18.19 -15.80 18.85
C GLU A 543 19.00 -14.50 18.67
N GLY A 544 18.89 -13.58 19.63
CA GLY A 544 19.64 -12.33 19.66
C GLY A 544 21.15 -12.54 19.61
N ASP A 545 21.70 -13.45 20.41
CA ASP A 545 23.13 -13.77 20.46
C ASP A 545 23.66 -14.28 19.10
N ARG A 546 22.79 -14.89 18.29
CA ARG A 546 23.09 -15.29 16.91
C ARG A 546 22.89 -14.19 15.88
N HIS A 547 22.72 -12.96 16.34
CA HIS A 547 22.48 -11.80 15.50
C HIS A 547 21.25 -12.01 14.60
N ARG A 548 20.18 -12.59 15.15
CA ARG A 548 18.87 -12.64 14.50
C ARG A 548 18.03 -11.41 14.87
N PRO A 549 17.11 -10.98 14.01
CA PRO A 549 16.20 -9.88 14.34
C PRO A 549 15.27 -10.28 15.50
N PHE A 550 14.93 -9.31 16.35
CA PHE A 550 13.92 -9.53 17.38
C PHE A 550 12.56 -9.85 16.75
N LEU A 551 11.95 -10.94 17.22
CA LEU A 551 10.62 -11.37 16.84
C LEU A 551 9.95 -12.05 18.03
N ARG A 552 8.73 -11.63 18.34
CA ARG A 552 7.80 -12.32 19.23
C ARG A 552 6.46 -12.47 18.52
N THR A 553 5.79 -13.60 18.72
CA THR A 553 4.43 -13.81 18.23
C THR A 553 3.47 -13.72 19.39
N ILE A 554 2.49 -12.83 19.29
CA ILE A 554 1.43 -12.60 20.26
C ILE A 554 0.13 -13.14 19.67
N MET A 555 -0.65 -13.88 20.45
CA MET A 555 -1.96 -14.37 20.04
C MET A 555 -3.04 -13.40 20.53
N LEU A 556 -3.41 -12.45 19.68
CA LEU A 556 -4.35 -11.39 20.05
C LEU A 556 -5.80 -11.87 19.86
N PRO A 557 -6.67 -11.82 20.89
CA PRO A 557 -8.08 -12.14 20.72
C PRO A 557 -8.79 -11.04 19.90
N ILE A 558 -9.54 -11.44 18.88
CA ILE A 558 -10.25 -10.55 17.96
C ILE A 558 -11.70 -10.99 17.77
N LEU A 559 -12.61 -10.02 17.61
CA LEU A 559 -14.01 -10.26 17.21
C LEU A 559 -14.21 -9.98 15.73
N SER A 560 -13.60 -8.90 15.24
CA SER A 560 -13.66 -8.44 13.85
C SER A 560 -12.39 -7.66 13.52
N VAL A 561 -12.23 -7.27 12.25
CA VAL A 561 -11.15 -6.37 11.82
C VAL A 561 -11.24 -4.97 12.43
N GLU A 562 -12.36 -4.61 13.05
CA GLU A 562 -12.50 -3.34 13.78
C GLU A 562 -11.90 -3.40 15.21
N THR A 563 -11.46 -4.58 15.66
CA THR A 563 -10.88 -4.76 16.99
C THR A 563 -9.63 -3.87 17.14
N GLU A 564 -9.53 -3.21 18.30
CA GLU A 564 -8.37 -2.40 18.68
C GLU A 564 -7.34 -3.27 19.39
N ALA A 565 -6.14 -3.37 18.82
CA ALA A 565 -4.96 -3.98 19.41
C ALA A 565 -4.21 -2.94 20.25
N ARG A 566 -4.26 -3.06 21.57
CA ARG A 566 -3.45 -2.24 22.48
C ARG A 566 -2.26 -3.04 22.95
N ILE A 567 -1.06 -2.57 22.64
CA ILE A 567 0.19 -3.22 23.05
C ILE A 567 1.11 -2.19 23.70
N GLN A 568 1.60 -2.51 24.88
CA GLN A 568 2.41 -1.62 25.71
C GLN A 568 3.59 -2.39 26.33
N ILE A 569 4.64 -1.67 26.71
CA ILE A 569 5.76 -2.23 27.48
C ILE A 569 6.04 -1.38 28.71
N ASP A 570 6.71 -1.96 29.71
CA ASP A 570 7.19 -1.19 30.86
C ASP A 570 8.22 -0.14 30.43
N GLY A 571 8.07 1.07 30.99
CA GLY A 571 9.00 2.18 30.85
C GLY A 571 9.99 2.27 32.00
N LEU A 572 11.09 2.97 31.75
CA LEU A 572 12.09 3.34 32.76
C LEU A 572 11.54 4.29 33.84
N ASP A 573 10.43 4.98 33.54
CA ASP A 573 9.71 5.84 34.48
C ASP A 573 8.67 5.09 35.34
N GLY A 574 8.62 3.76 35.23
CA GLY A 574 7.66 2.90 35.94
C GLY A 574 6.23 3.00 35.40
N GLN A 575 6.02 3.64 34.25
CA GLN A 575 4.74 3.71 33.56
C GLN A 575 4.72 2.75 32.36
N LYS A 576 3.52 2.39 31.89
CA LYS A 576 3.34 1.63 30.64
C LYS A 576 3.34 2.58 29.45
N HIS A 577 4.09 2.25 28.41
CA HIS A 577 4.14 3.04 27.18
C HIS A 577 3.68 2.20 26.00
N CYS A 578 2.81 2.76 25.15
CA CYS A 578 2.42 2.11 23.91
C CYS A 578 3.61 1.97 22.97
N ILE A 579 3.64 0.86 22.24
CA ILE A 579 4.54 0.69 21.10
C ILE A 579 4.04 1.50 19.89
N SER A 580 4.80 1.49 18.80
CA SER A 580 4.52 2.29 17.61
C SER A 580 3.09 2.12 17.07
N ASN A 581 2.41 3.25 16.81
CA ASN A 581 1.01 3.35 16.36
C ASN A 581 -0.03 2.65 17.25
N CYS A 582 0.31 2.20 18.45
CA CYS A 582 -0.65 1.58 19.36
C CYS A 582 -1.37 2.62 20.24
N PRO A 583 -2.68 2.46 20.49
CA PRO A 583 -3.51 1.34 20.06
C PRO A 583 -3.83 1.36 18.56
N TYR A 584 -3.81 0.16 17.95
CA TYR A 584 -3.90 -0.05 16.51
C TYR A 584 -5.22 -0.73 16.17
N LYS A 585 -6.04 -0.18 15.28
CA LYS A 585 -7.15 -0.96 14.73
C LYS A 585 -6.65 -1.98 13.72
N LEU A 586 -7.15 -3.22 13.76
CA LEU A 586 -6.74 -4.27 12.83
C LEU A 586 -6.99 -3.91 11.36
N GLU A 587 -8.09 -3.22 11.05
CA GLU A 587 -8.38 -2.69 9.71
C GLU A 587 -7.27 -1.76 9.22
N GLN A 588 -6.79 -0.88 10.09
CA GLN A 588 -5.73 0.07 9.77
C GLN A 588 -4.38 -0.65 9.66
N LEU A 589 -4.14 -1.66 10.50
CA LEU A 589 -2.94 -2.48 10.42
C LEU A 589 -2.86 -3.27 9.10
N ILE A 590 -3.99 -3.81 8.63
CA ILE A 590 -4.14 -4.46 7.32
C ILE A 590 -3.84 -3.46 6.20
N GLN A 591 -4.41 -2.25 6.28
CA GLN A 591 -4.21 -1.18 5.29
C GLN A 591 -2.75 -0.69 5.26
N ASP A 592 -2.14 -0.46 6.43
CA ASP A 592 -0.76 0.03 6.53
C ASP A 592 0.24 -1.05 6.09
N GLN A 593 0.01 -2.33 6.38
CA GLN A 593 0.77 -3.43 5.78
C GLN A 593 0.37 -3.74 4.34
N GLU A 594 -0.71 -3.10 3.90
CA GLU A 594 -1.27 -3.20 2.56
C GLU A 594 -1.55 -4.65 2.14
N MET A 595 -2.05 -5.45 3.09
CA MET A 595 -2.37 -6.87 2.90
C MET A 595 -3.69 -7.08 2.14
N ASP A 596 -4.51 -6.04 2.07
CA ASP A 596 -5.74 -5.94 1.26
C ASP A 596 -5.46 -5.42 -0.16
N HIS A 597 -4.19 -5.22 -0.53
CA HIS A 597 -3.83 -4.71 -1.85
C HIS A 597 -3.84 -5.82 -2.90
N VAL A 598 -4.85 -5.77 -3.76
CA VAL A 598 -5.14 -6.82 -4.76
C VAL A 598 -4.27 -6.68 -6.01
N PHE A 599 -3.68 -5.52 -6.28
CA PHE A 599 -2.87 -5.27 -7.48
C PHE A 599 -1.36 -5.16 -7.23
N GLY A 600 -0.59 -5.26 -8.31
CA GLY A 600 0.87 -5.18 -8.32
C GLY A 600 1.44 -3.83 -7.91
N ARG A 601 2.68 -3.82 -7.40
CA ARG A 601 3.40 -2.60 -6.96
C ARG A 601 4.89 -2.63 -7.25
N ARG A 602 5.47 -1.43 -7.38
CA ARG A 602 6.89 -1.27 -7.75
C ARG A 602 7.87 -1.90 -6.75
N ASP A 603 7.48 -2.04 -5.50
CA ASP A 603 8.25 -2.64 -4.41
C ASP A 603 7.92 -4.11 -4.13
N ARG A 604 7.01 -4.73 -4.89
CA ARG A 604 6.77 -6.19 -4.79
C ARG A 604 7.68 -6.93 -5.76
N LYS A 605 8.45 -7.89 -5.22
CA LYS A 605 9.17 -8.87 -6.06
C LYS A 605 8.18 -9.89 -6.60
N CYS A 606 8.37 -10.27 -7.87
CA CYS A 606 7.57 -11.33 -8.49
C CYS A 606 7.91 -12.68 -7.83
N ALA A 607 7.13 -13.09 -6.81
CA ALA A 607 6.69 -14.46 -6.54
C ALA A 607 6.17 -14.61 -5.09
N THR A 608 4.89 -14.97 -4.96
CA THR A 608 4.38 -15.95 -3.98
C THR A 608 2.99 -16.37 -4.44
N GLU A 609 2.79 -17.69 -4.54
CA GLU A 609 1.70 -18.57 -5.02
C GLU A 609 0.31 -18.01 -5.43
N ALA A 610 -0.16 -16.87 -4.94
CA ALA A 610 -1.49 -16.33 -5.21
C ALA A 610 -1.69 -15.75 -6.64
N TRP A 611 -0.61 -15.30 -7.29
CA TRP A 611 -0.68 -14.65 -8.61
C TRP A 611 -0.57 -15.62 -9.79
N VAL A 612 -0.01 -16.80 -9.54
CA VAL A 612 0.12 -17.87 -10.54
C VAL A 612 -1.26 -18.32 -11.01
N THR A 613 -2.27 -18.28 -10.13
CA THR A 613 -3.64 -18.73 -10.40
C THR A 613 -4.42 -17.76 -11.29
N ALA A 614 -4.24 -16.43 -11.15
CA ALA A 614 -4.94 -15.45 -11.97
C ALA A 614 -4.38 -15.37 -13.41
N ALA A 615 -3.05 -15.43 -13.56
CA ALA A 615 -2.40 -15.47 -14.87
C ALA A 615 -2.69 -16.78 -15.62
N GLN A 616 -2.75 -17.92 -14.91
CA GLN A 616 -3.21 -19.19 -15.49
C GLN A 616 -4.67 -19.13 -15.95
N ALA A 617 -5.56 -18.51 -15.16
CA ALA A 617 -6.97 -18.36 -15.55
C ALA A 617 -7.16 -17.45 -16.78
N GLU A 618 -6.37 -16.38 -16.92
CA GLU A 618 -6.40 -15.53 -18.12
C GLU A 618 -5.87 -16.25 -19.36
N GLN A 619 -4.82 -17.07 -19.19
CA GLN A 619 -4.25 -17.90 -20.25
C GLN A 619 -5.26 -18.97 -20.74
N GLU A 620 -5.90 -19.70 -19.83
CA GLU A 620 -6.92 -20.71 -20.14
C GLU A 620 -8.13 -20.10 -20.87
N LEU A 621 -8.55 -18.89 -20.49
CA LEU A 621 -9.64 -18.17 -21.15
C LEU A 621 -9.28 -17.79 -22.60
N LYS A 622 -8.06 -17.28 -22.84
CA LYS A 622 -7.57 -16.93 -24.18
C LYS A 622 -7.46 -18.15 -25.08
N GLU A 623 -6.97 -19.27 -24.56
CA GLU A 623 -6.88 -20.52 -25.30
C GLU A 623 -8.25 -21.09 -25.66
N THR A 624 -9.23 -20.98 -24.75
CA THR A 624 -10.61 -21.44 -25.01
C THR A 624 -11.32 -20.58 -26.04
N LEU A 625 -11.15 -19.24 -26.01
CA LEU A 625 -11.76 -18.32 -26.97
C LEU A 625 -11.16 -18.42 -28.38
N ASN A 626 -9.90 -18.85 -28.52
CA ASN A 626 -9.29 -19.07 -29.84
C ASN A 626 -9.69 -20.42 -30.47
N ASN A 627 -10.30 -21.31 -29.70
CA ASN A 627 -10.74 -22.64 -30.14
C ASN A 627 -12.25 -22.71 -30.46
N ILE A 628 -12.96 -21.59 -30.34
CA ILE A 628 -14.37 -21.39 -30.74
C ILE A 628 -14.38 -20.45 -31.94
#